data_AF-G4HPU7-F1
#
_entry.id   AF-G4HPU7-F1
#
_cell.length_a   1.000
_cell.length_b   1.000
_cell.length_c   1.000
_cell.angle_alpha   90.00
_cell.angle_beta   90.00
_cell.angle_gamma   90.00
#
_symmetry.space_group_name_H-M   'P 1'
#
loop_
_entity.id
_entity.type
_entity.pdbx_description
1 polymer ?
#
loop_
_entity_poly.entity_id
_entity_poly.type
_entity_poly.pdbx_seq_one_letter_code
_entity_poly.pdbx_strand_id
1 'polypeptide(L)'
;MKKIFLPIILTVGLIFQSAVVFAEGGETVSYDEYQAETVLPLDAQQELQLEFEKKYLDSVFDIIAKHFGDPENFNPYGEIYIENDKFPHFVIAVAKDSVKVSSFIEEIKKILPGDLLEVQRVSYSKEDLINIQGDILQRVQSGSIAIPRGISTDVSTKKQKVIISVPEGVNLEKSYMVNLNEEYNGLIEFDERPENIPYKLRTDAFTEMGGGISIKGTCSTAGIATKDTREFIVTAGHCIRDIGSTVYQGGTSIGTQHLSGYKDNGTDVGLVLLTNKNKKYGNKYYYNPVANAEYDKSYTQTSTALVGQLICKSGMSTNVTCANVQSTSGSVDYKEGTTYFTFTNMITIYKQGGGYSKGGDSGAIVFSAQNSNHIIGVHSGGNIETDTMPSGTWGYTSKIIPSLVNVGAVTMYTSSTVKTVDPNN
;
A
#
# COMPACT_ATOMS: atom_id res chain seq x y z
N MET A 1 -63.13 -24.55 -37.99
CA MET A 1 -62.99 -25.81 -38.75
C MET A 1 -61.83 -26.60 -38.13
N LYS A 2 -62.07 -27.47 -37.15
CA LYS A 2 -62.11 -28.95 -37.27
C LYS A 2 -61.07 -29.56 -38.23
N LYS A 3 -60.03 -30.19 -37.67
CA LYS A 3 -59.63 -31.63 -37.79
C LYS A 3 -58.30 -31.81 -37.00
N ILE A 4 -58.20 -32.52 -35.87
CA ILE A 4 -58.48 -33.94 -35.50
C ILE A 4 -57.26 -34.88 -35.75
N PHE A 5 -56.70 -35.36 -34.62
CA PHE A 5 -56.12 -36.68 -34.26
C PHE A 5 -54.90 -37.25 -35.03
N LEU A 6 -53.73 -37.54 -34.39
CA LEU A 6 -53.32 -38.68 -33.50
C LEU A 6 -53.35 -40.07 -34.19
N PRO A 7 -52.64 -41.14 -33.74
CA PRO A 7 -51.42 -41.35 -32.93
C PRO A 7 -50.49 -42.48 -33.51
N ILE A 8 -49.48 -42.97 -32.74
CA ILE A 8 -49.07 -44.40 -32.48
C ILE A 8 -47.55 -44.45 -32.21
N ILE A 9 -47.08 -44.58 -30.95
CA ILE A 9 -46.79 -45.83 -30.16
C ILE A 9 -45.40 -46.43 -30.51
N LEU A 10 -44.40 -46.29 -29.61
CA LEU A 10 -43.83 -47.34 -28.72
C LEU A 10 -42.69 -48.11 -29.46
N THR A 11 -41.51 -48.48 -28.94
CA THR A 11 -41.11 -49.03 -27.63
C THR A 11 -39.57 -49.28 -27.64
N VAL A 12 -38.90 -49.04 -26.50
CA VAL A 12 -37.85 -49.88 -25.84
C VAL A 12 -36.45 -50.15 -26.45
N GLY A 13 -35.44 -49.99 -25.57
CA GLY A 13 -34.22 -50.82 -25.47
C GLY A 13 -32.92 -50.01 -25.32
N LEU A 14 -32.39 -49.76 -24.11
CA LEU A 14 -31.27 -50.49 -23.44
C LEU A 14 -29.96 -50.54 -24.28
N ILE A 15 -28.71 -50.38 -23.82
CA ILE A 15 -28.03 -50.08 -22.55
C ILE A 15 -26.53 -49.82 -22.92
N PHE A 16 -25.86 -48.90 -22.22
CA PHE A 16 -24.42 -48.75 -21.90
C PHE A 16 -23.30 -49.20 -22.87
N GLN A 17 -22.34 -48.31 -23.17
CA GLN A 17 -21.07 -48.13 -22.41
C GLN A 17 -20.19 -46.98 -22.97
N SER A 18 -19.84 -46.05 -22.06
CA SER A 18 -18.60 -45.27 -21.91
C SER A 18 -17.57 -45.20 -23.07
N ALA A 19 -17.24 -43.98 -23.53
CA ALA A 19 -16.16 -43.16 -22.95
C ALA A 19 -15.97 -41.83 -23.71
N VAL A 20 -15.74 -40.79 -22.90
CA VAL A 20 -15.30 -39.40 -23.11
C VAL A 20 -14.08 -39.34 -24.06
N VAL A 21 -13.93 -38.39 -25.00
CA VAL A 21 -13.41 -37.02 -24.80
C VAL A 21 -13.71 -36.11 -26.01
N PHE A 22 -14.37 -35.00 -25.67
CA PHE A 22 -14.36 -33.61 -26.16
C PHE A 22 -13.94 -33.23 -27.59
N ALA A 23 -14.87 -32.55 -28.28
CA ALA A 23 -14.61 -31.60 -29.36
C ALA A 23 -15.37 -30.28 -29.08
N GLU A 24 -14.64 -29.16 -29.28
CA GLU A 24 -15.03 -27.87 -29.88
C GLU A 24 -16.54 -27.51 -29.91
N GLY A 25 -17.00 -26.36 -29.44
CA GLY A 25 -16.59 -25.00 -29.83
C GLY A 25 -17.87 -24.24 -30.25
N GLY A 26 -18.11 -23.04 -29.72
CA GLY A 26 -19.28 -22.23 -30.07
C GLY A 26 -19.48 -21.04 -29.14
N GLU A 27 -19.15 -19.85 -29.64
CA GLU A 27 -19.24 -18.56 -28.96
C GLU A 27 -20.69 -18.13 -28.68
N THR A 28 -20.92 -17.62 -27.47
CA THR A 28 -21.79 -16.45 -27.20
C THR A 28 -21.28 -15.78 -25.92
N VAL A 29 -20.53 -14.68 -26.04
CA VAL A 29 -20.20 -13.83 -24.89
C VAL A 29 -21.16 -12.65 -24.90
N SER A 30 -22.06 -12.64 -23.92
CA SER A 30 -22.89 -11.50 -23.57
C SER A 30 -21.99 -10.36 -23.07
N TYR A 31 -22.10 -9.20 -23.72
CA TYR A 31 -21.62 -7.93 -23.19
C TYR A 31 -22.64 -7.45 -22.16
N ASP A 32 -22.37 -7.70 -20.88
CA ASP A 32 -22.98 -6.94 -19.80
C ASP A 32 -21.89 -6.39 -18.88
N GLU A 33 -22.11 -5.13 -18.51
CA GLU A 33 -21.23 -4.22 -17.81
C GLU A 33 -20.59 -4.83 -16.56
N TYR A 34 -19.27 -4.97 -16.56
CA TYR A 34 -18.50 -4.85 -15.33
C TYR A 34 -17.92 -3.43 -15.29
N GLN A 35 -18.70 -2.52 -14.71
CA GLN A 35 -18.12 -1.49 -13.86
C GLN A 35 -17.26 -2.26 -12.85
N ALA A 36 -15.94 -2.24 -13.02
CA ALA A 36 -15.05 -2.74 -12.00
C ALA A 36 -15.18 -1.79 -10.81
N GLU A 37 -16.15 -2.07 -9.94
CA GLU A 37 -16.05 -1.73 -8.54
C GLU A 37 -14.63 -2.09 -8.11
N THR A 38 -13.93 -1.11 -7.57
CA THR A 38 -12.61 -1.24 -7.00
C THR A 38 -12.58 -2.45 -6.07
N VAL A 39 -12.10 -3.59 -6.57
CA VAL A 39 -11.88 -4.78 -5.77
C VAL A 39 -10.73 -4.42 -4.83
N LEU A 40 -11.08 -4.12 -3.58
CA LEU A 40 -10.11 -4.02 -2.49
C LEU A 40 -9.28 -5.32 -2.53
N PRO A 41 -7.94 -5.26 -2.47
CA PRO A 41 -7.10 -6.45 -2.47
C PRO A 41 -7.23 -7.14 -1.10
N LEU A 42 -8.34 -7.85 -0.90
CA LEU A 42 -8.66 -8.58 0.32
C LEU A 42 -7.99 -9.95 0.29
N ASP A 43 -7.44 -10.39 1.42
CA ASP A 43 -7.07 -11.80 1.60
C ASP A 43 -8.32 -12.67 1.83
N ALA A 44 -8.17 -13.99 1.79
CA ALA A 44 -9.28 -14.93 1.92
C ALA A 44 -10.08 -14.78 3.24
N GLN A 45 -9.44 -14.34 4.32
CA GLN A 45 -10.11 -14.12 5.61
C GLN A 45 -10.92 -12.81 5.59
N GLN A 46 -10.39 -11.78 4.93
CA GLN A 46 -11.07 -10.51 4.70
C GLN A 46 -12.23 -10.64 3.71
N GLU A 47 -12.08 -11.46 2.67
CA GLU A 47 -13.18 -11.81 1.76
C GLU A 47 -14.31 -12.52 2.52
N LEU A 48 -13.99 -13.49 3.37
CA LEU A 48 -14.97 -14.18 4.22
C LEU A 48 -15.69 -13.22 5.17
N GLN A 49 -14.94 -12.29 5.80
CA GLN A 49 -15.51 -11.26 6.65
C GLN A 49 -16.43 -10.32 5.88
N LEU A 50 -16.02 -9.87 4.70
CA LEU A 50 -16.84 -8.99 3.86
C LEU A 50 -18.15 -9.66 3.45
N GLU A 51 -18.12 -10.92 3.05
CA GLU A 51 -19.33 -11.67 2.69
C GLU A 51 -20.25 -11.90 3.91
N PHE A 52 -19.68 -12.10 5.11
CA PHE A 52 -20.45 -12.15 6.35
C PHE A 52 -21.11 -10.81 6.67
N GLU A 53 -20.37 -9.71 6.61
CA GLU A 53 -20.87 -8.36 6.90
C GLU A 53 -21.97 -7.96 5.91
N LYS A 54 -21.76 -8.15 4.60
CA LYS A 54 -22.79 -7.89 3.57
C LYS A 54 -24.10 -8.62 3.84
N LYS A 55 -24.03 -9.81 4.43
CA LYS A 55 -25.21 -10.64 4.65
C LYS A 55 -26.00 -10.25 5.89
N TYR A 56 -25.34 -9.77 6.95
CA TYR A 56 -25.97 -9.65 8.27
C TYR A 56 -25.86 -8.27 8.91
N LEU A 57 -24.87 -7.47 8.56
CA LEU A 57 -24.53 -6.24 9.29
C LEU A 57 -25.67 -5.21 9.25
N ASP A 58 -26.28 -4.98 8.09
CA ASP A 58 -27.41 -4.05 7.95
C ASP A 58 -28.59 -4.44 8.83
N SER A 59 -28.96 -5.74 8.85
CA SER A 59 -30.06 -6.23 9.69
C SER A 59 -29.74 -6.12 11.19
N VAL A 60 -28.49 -6.32 11.58
CA VAL A 60 -28.04 -6.09 12.96
C VAL A 60 -28.14 -4.61 13.31
N PHE A 61 -27.71 -3.71 12.43
CA PHE A 61 -27.82 -2.26 12.65
C PHE A 61 -29.28 -1.78 12.70
N ASP A 62 -30.18 -2.33 11.88
CA ASP A 62 -31.61 -2.00 11.95
C ASP A 62 -32.20 -2.35 13.34
N ILE A 63 -31.82 -3.50 13.89
CA ILE A 63 -32.27 -3.93 15.22
C ILE A 63 -31.63 -3.05 16.31
N ILE A 64 -30.34 -2.71 16.19
CA ILE A 64 -29.70 -1.75 17.09
C ILE A 64 -30.43 -0.41 17.04
N ALA A 65 -30.70 0.14 15.86
CA ALA A 65 -31.37 1.43 15.69
C ALA A 65 -32.79 1.40 16.25
N LYS A 66 -33.54 0.30 16.05
CA LYS A 66 -34.87 0.11 16.63
C LYS A 66 -34.86 0.16 18.15
N HIS A 67 -33.88 -0.47 18.80
CA HIS A 67 -33.82 -0.52 20.26
C HIS A 67 -33.13 0.72 20.82
N PHE A 68 -31.92 1.03 20.37
CA PHE A 68 -31.04 2.03 20.96
C PHE A 68 -30.87 3.29 20.12
N GLY A 69 -31.36 3.34 18.88
CA GLY A 69 -31.18 4.47 17.96
C GLY A 69 -29.84 4.42 17.22
N ASP A 70 -28.74 4.19 17.96
CA ASP A 70 -27.37 4.09 17.45
C ASP A 70 -26.58 3.05 18.29
N PRO A 71 -25.56 2.37 17.72
CA PRO A 71 -24.68 1.47 18.48
C PRO A 71 -24.09 2.06 19.76
N GLU A 72 -23.71 3.35 19.78
CA GLU A 72 -23.12 3.98 20.95
C GLU A 72 -24.09 4.06 22.14
N ASN A 73 -25.40 4.10 21.89
CA ASN A 73 -26.41 4.08 22.95
C ASN A 73 -26.55 2.71 23.62
N PHE A 74 -25.86 1.68 23.11
CA PHE A 74 -25.70 0.38 23.80
C PHE A 74 -24.51 0.37 24.77
N ASN A 75 -23.55 1.29 24.65
CA ASN A 75 -22.35 1.36 25.48
C ASN A 75 -22.60 1.32 26.99
N PRO A 76 -23.68 1.93 27.54
CA PRO A 76 -24.01 1.84 28.97
C PRO A 76 -24.31 0.41 29.46
N TYR A 77 -24.76 -0.46 28.55
CA TYR A 77 -25.20 -1.82 28.85
C TYR A 77 -24.16 -2.87 28.49
N GLY A 78 -23.29 -2.59 27.51
CA GLY A 78 -22.42 -3.59 26.92
C GLY A 78 -21.69 -3.11 25.67
N GLU A 79 -21.33 -4.05 24.80
CA GLU A 79 -20.81 -3.80 23.45
C GLU A 79 -21.28 -4.92 22.52
N ILE A 80 -21.50 -4.58 21.25
CA ILE A 80 -21.63 -5.55 20.16
C ILE A 80 -20.43 -5.38 19.21
N TYR A 81 -19.77 -6.49 18.89
CA TYR A 81 -18.62 -6.52 17.99
C TYR A 81 -18.57 -7.80 17.16
N ILE A 82 -17.70 -7.84 16.15
CA ILE A 82 -17.44 -9.03 15.34
C ILE A 82 -16.09 -9.62 15.75
N GLU A 83 -16.06 -10.91 16.02
CA GLU A 83 -14.82 -11.68 16.16
C GLU A 83 -14.51 -12.42 14.87
N ASN A 84 -13.23 -12.51 14.51
CA ASN A 84 -12.79 -13.14 13.26
C ASN A 84 -11.61 -14.11 13.44
N ASP A 85 -11.43 -14.64 14.65
CA ASP A 85 -10.28 -15.47 15.04
C ASP A 85 -10.24 -16.82 14.29
N LYS A 86 -11.41 -17.32 13.86
CA LYS A 86 -11.58 -18.58 13.10
C LYS A 86 -12.55 -18.40 11.93
N PHE A 87 -13.71 -17.82 12.24
CA PHE A 87 -14.74 -17.40 11.29
C PHE A 87 -15.46 -16.18 11.86
N PRO A 88 -15.97 -15.28 11.01
CA PRO A 88 -16.64 -14.07 11.45
C PRO A 88 -17.96 -14.41 12.16
N HIS A 89 -18.16 -13.88 13.36
CA HIS A 89 -19.40 -14.01 14.13
C HIS A 89 -19.61 -12.79 15.05
N PHE A 90 -20.87 -12.51 15.41
CA PHE A 90 -21.20 -11.41 16.32
C PHE A 90 -21.06 -11.86 17.77
N VAL A 91 -20.54 -10.98 18.62
CA VAL A 91 -20.52 -11.12 20.07
C VAL A 91 -21.28 -9.97 20.69
N ILE A 92 -22.25 -10.27 21.56
CA ILE A 92 -22.94 -9.30 22.42
C ILE A 92 -22.43 -9.50 23.84
N ALA A 93 -21.54 -8.63 24.29
CA ALA A 93 -21.05 -8.58 25.65
C ALA A 93 -21.97 -7.69 26.50
N VAL A 94 -22.60 -8.25 27.53
CA VAL A 94 -23.59 -7.54 28.36
C VAL A 94 -23.13 -7.44 29.80
N ALA A 95 -22.98 -6.22 30.29
CA ALA A 95 -22.67 -5.92 31.69
C ALA A 95 -23.91 -5.58 32.53
N LYS A 96 -24.90 -4.91 31.93
CA LYS A 96 -26.11 -4.45 32.65
C LYS A 96 -27.37 -4.97 31.98
N ASP A 97 -28.21 -5.63 32.77
CA ASP A 97 -29.48 -6.18 32.32
C ASP A 97 -30.59 -5.13 32.26
N SER A 98 -31.42 -5.24 31.23
CA SER A 98 -32.71 -4.55 31.18
C SER A 98 -33.69 -5.32 30.28
N VAL A 99 -34.99 -4.99 30.43
CA VAL A 99 -36.03 -5.50 29.52
C VAL A 99 -35.71 -5.15 28.07
N LYS A 100 -35.17 -3.94 27.85
CA LYS A 100 -34.75 -3.44 26.54
C LYS A 100 -33.60 -4.27 25.95
N VAL A 101 -32.56 -4.55 26.73
CA VAL A 101 -31.42 -5.40 26.32
C VAL A 101 -31.86 -6.83 26.02
N SER A 102 -32.76 -7.37 26.85
CA SER A 102 -33.31 -8.72 26.64
C SER A 102 -34.09 -8.80 25.32
N SER A 103 -34.96 -7.80 25.06
CA SER A 103 -35.71 -7.73 23.81
C SER A 103 -34.81 -7.56 22.58
N PHE A 104 -33.74 -6.77 22.69
CA PHE A 104 -32.74 -6.61 21.65
C PHE A 104 -32.06 -7.93 21.28
N ILE A 105 -31.54 -8.66 22.28
CA ILE A 105 -30.85 -9.95 22.07
C ILE A 105 -31.79 -10.98 21.45
N GLU A 106 -33.04 -11.05 21.91
CA GLU A 106 -34.03 -11.98 21.36
C GLU A 106 -34.45 -11.65 19.92
N GLU A 107 -34.31 -10.41 19.46
CA GLU A 107 -34.49 -10.05 18.05
C GLU A 107 -33.27 -10.41 17.21
N ILE A 108 -32.05 -10.18 17.70
CA ILE A 108 -30.82 -10.58 17.02
C ILE A 108 -30.77 -12.10 16.81
N LYS A 109 -31.15 -12.90 17.83
CA LYS A 109 -31.24 -14.37 17.74
C LYS A 109 -32.20 -14.88 16.66
N LYS A 110 -33.16 -14.06 16.21
CA LYS A 110 -34.11 -14.46 15.15
C LYS A 110 -33.53 -14.30 13.75
N ILE A 111 -32.56 -13.40 13.57
CA ILE A 111 -31.96 -13.11 12.26
C ILE A 111 -30.62 -13.80 12.07
N LEU A 112 -29.89 -14.08 13.16
CA LEU A 112 -28.61 -14.76 13.12
C LEU A 112 -28.75 -16.25 13.44
N PRO A 113 -28.11 -17.13 12.65
CA PRO A 113 -27.85 -18.52 13.05
C PRO A 113 -27.13 -18.57 14.41
N GLY A 114 -27.45 -19.59 15.22
CA GLY A 114 -26.94 -19.68 16.59
C GLY A 114 -25.42 -19.87 16.72
N ASP A 115 -24.77 -20.34 15.66
CA ASP A 115 -23.31 -20.45 15.54
C ASP A 115 -22.63 -19.13 15.13
N LEU A 116 -23.39 -18.14 14.69
CA LEU A 116 -22.90 -16.81 14.28
C LEU A 116 -23.17 -15.72 15.34
N LEU A 117 -23.67 -16.10 16.52
CA LEU A 117 -23.95 -15.20 17.62
C LEU A 117 -23.50 -15.79 18.95
N GLU A 118 -22.59 -15.10 19.62
CA GLU A 118 -22.25 -15.32 21.01
C GLU A 118 -22.86 -14.23 21.89
N VAL A 119 -23.46 -14.62 23.02
CA VAL A 119 -23.94 -13.68 24.04
C VAL A 119 -23.23 -14.01 25.33
N GLN A 120 -22.44 -13.06 25.84
CA GLN A 120 -21.63 -13.27 27.04
C GLN A 120 -21.92 -12.21 28.10
N ARG A 121 -21.75 -12.60 29.36
CA ARG A 121 -21.83 -11.70 30.50
C ARG A 121 -20.44 -11.20 30.85
N VAL A 122 -20.34 -9.89 31.05
CA VAL A 122 -19.09 -9.22 31.39
C VAL A 122 -19.28 -8.32 32.61
N SER A 123 -18.19 -7.95 33.28
CA SER A 123 -18.25 -7.16 34.52
C SER A 123 -18.43 -5.66 34.26
N TYR A 124 -17.87 -5.16 33.16
CA TYR A 124 -17.84 -3.75 32.79
C TYR A 124 -18.43 -3.56 31.40
N SER A 125 -19.33 -2.58 31.29
CA SER A 125 -19.85 -2.11 30.01
C SER A 125 -18.78 -1.30 29.27
N LYS A 126 -18.98 -1.03 27.98
CA LYS A 126 -18.06 -0.18 27.22
C LYS A 126 -17.99 1.22 27.80
N GLU A 127 -19.12 1.78 28.25
CA GLU A 127 -19.15 3.09 28.89
C GLU A 127 -18.37 3.10 30.21
N ASP A 128 -18.45 2.03 31.02
CA ASP A 128 -17.66 1.95 32.27
C ASP A 128 -16.15 2.00 31.96
N LEU A 129 -15.69 1.30 30.91
CA LEU A 129 -14.29 1.33 30.48
C LEU A 129 -13.89 2.68 29.85
N ILE A 130 -14.77 3.33 29.07
CA ILE A 130 -14.55 4.68 28.51
C ILE A 130 -14.41 5.70 29.64
N ASN A 131 -15.20 5.59 30.70
CA ASN A 131 -15.09 6.49 31.86
C ASN A 131 -13.73 6.32 32.57
N ILE A 132 -13.25 5.09 32.71
CA ILE A 132 -11.90 4.81 33.25
C ILE A 132 -10.81 5.38 32.33
N GLN A 133 -10.93 5.15 31.01
CA GLN A 133 -10.03 5.72 30.02
C GLN A 133 -10.00 7.26 30.10
N GLY A 134 -11.17 7.89 30.24
CA GLY A 134 -11.31 9.34 30.39
C GLY A 134 -10.61 9.89 31.63
N ASP A 135 -10.76 9.21 32.78
CA ASP A 135 -10.06 9.58 34.02
C ASP A 135 -8.53 9.47 33.87
N ILE A 136 -8.03 8.38 33.27
CA ILE A 136 -6.60 8.22 32.97
C ILE A 136 -6.11 9.36 32.08
N LEU A 137 -6.81 9.65 30.97
CA LEU A 137 -6.43 10.72 30.04
C LEU A 137 -6.42 12.10 30.72
N GLN A 138 -7.42 12.39 31.54
CA GLN A 138 -7.49 13.65 32.30
C GLN A 138 -6.30 13.78 33.26
N ARG A 139 -5.95 12.71 33.97
CA ARG A 139 -4.83 12.70 34.91
C ARG A 139 -3.46 12.77 34.22
N VAL A 140 -3.33 12.23 33.01
CA VAL A 140 -2.15 12.44 32.17
C VAL A 140 -2.05 13.91 31.77
N GLN A 141 -3.14 14.52 31.32
CA GLN A 141 -3.17 15.93 30.92
C GLN A 141 -2.88 16.90 32.07
N SER A 142 -3.36 16.60 33.28
CA SER A 142 -3.07 17.38 34.48
C SER A 142 -1.65 17.17 35.03
N GLY A 143 -0.89 16.21 34.49
CA GLY A 143 0.42 15.80 35.00
C GLY A 143 0.35 15.01 36.31
N SER A 144 -0.83 14.57 36.74
CA SER A 144 -1.03 13.70 37.91
C SER A 144 -0.57 12.27 37.67
N ILE A 145 -0.50 11.85 36.41
CA ILE A 145 0.06 10.58 35.94
C ILE A 145 1.14 10.93 34.88
N ALA A 146 2.38 10.50 35.12
CA ALA A 146 3.49 10.70 34.20
C ALA A 146 3.56 9.56 33.17
N ILE A 147 2.76 9.65 32.10
CA ILE A 147 2.92 8.78 30.93
C ILE A 147 3.73 9.51 29.84
N PRO A 148 4.69 8.83 29.17
CA PRO A 148 5.40 9.37 28.02
C PRO A 148 4.46 9.90 26.93
N ARG A 149 4.96 10.85 26.14
CA ARG A 149 4.23 11.34 24.97
C ARG A 149 4.15 10.25 23.89
N GLY A 150 3.11 10.32 23.05
CA GLY A 150 2.94 9.40 21.92
C GLY A 150 2.17 8.11 22.23
N ILE A 151 1.59 7.99 23.44
CA ILE A 151 0.67 6.88 23.74
C ILE A 151 -0.64 6.98 22.95
N SER A 152 -1.27 5.83 22.78
CA SER A 152 -2.70 5.74 22.45
C SER A 152 -3.42 4.94 23.52
N THR A 153 -4.72 5.20 23.69
CA THR A 153 -5.55 4.44 24.63
C THR A 153 -6.75 3.88 23.91
N ASP A 154 -7.18 2.70 24.33
CA ASP A 154 -8.33 1.99 23.78
C ASP A 154 -9.08 1.27 24.91
N VAL A 155 -10.32 0.84 24.65
CA VAL A 155 -11.11 0.04 25.58
C VAL A 155 -11.47 -1.29 24.93
N SER A 156 -11.32 -2.38 25.66
CA SER A 156 -11.68 -3.71 25.17
C SER A 156 -12.66 -4.37 26.11
N THR A 157 -13.92 -4.50 25.69
CA THR A 157 -14.90 -5.29 26.44
C THR A 157 -14.58 -6.79 26.38
N LYS A 158 -13.95 -7.28 25.30
CA LYS A 158 -13.44 -8.66 25.21
C LYS A 158 -12.44 -8.96 26.33
N LYS A 159 -11.43 -8.10 26.52
CA LYS A 159 -10.41 -8.29 27.55
C LYS A 159 -10.84 -7.78 28.94
N GLN A 160 -11.89 -6.96 29.02
CA GLN A 160 -12.31 -6.22 30.21
C GLN A 160 -11.19 -5.29 30.72
N LYS A 161 -10.58 -4.53 29.79
CA LYS A 161 -9.42 -3.66 30.05
C LYS A 161 -9.51 -2.33 29.32
N VAL A 162 -8.86 -1.33 29.90
CA VAL A 162 -8.35 -0.15 29.19
C VAL A 162 -6.91 -0.47 28.75
N ILE A 163 -6.67 -0.42 27.45
CA ILE A 163 -5.38 -0.71 26.85
C ILE A 163 -4.63 0.60 26.68
N ILE A 164 -3.46 0.73 27.29
CA ILE A 164 -2.53 1.84 27.08
C ILE A 164 -1.42 1.33 26.16
N SER A 165 -1.46 1.77 24.91
CA SER A 165 -0.45 1.43 23.92
C SER A 165 0.68 2.44 23.93
N VAL A 166 1.89 1.94 24.12
CA VAL A 166 3.11 2.74 24.31
C VAL A 166 4.03 2.53 23.11
N PRO A 167 4.67 3.59 22.55
CA PRO A 167 5.61 3.43 21.46
C PRO A 167 6.74 2.44 21.80
N GLU A 168 7.08 1.57 20.85
CA GLU A 168 8.19 0.63 20.98
C GLU A 168 9.50 1.35 21.35
N GLY A 169 10.26 0.79 22.29
CA GLY A 169 11.52 1.37 22.77
C GLY A 169 11.38 2.47 23.84
N VAL A 170 10.16 2.86 24.20
CA VAL A 170 9.91 3.69 25.39
C VAL A 170 9.97 2.80 26.63
N ASN A 171 11.02 2.98 27.44
CA ASN A 171 11.15 2.28 28.72
C ASN A 171 10.22 2.90 29.77
N LEU A 172 9.07 2.26 30.00
CA LEU A 172 8.27 2.49 31.19
C LEU A 172 8.82 1.69 32.37
N GLU A 173 8.91 2.33 33.54
CA GLU A 173 9.25 1.60 34.76
C GLU A 173 8.15 0.58 35.08
N LYS A 174 8.54 -0.69 35.27
CA LYS A 174 7.59 -1.78 35.56
C LYS A 174 6.75 -1.53 36.82
N SER A 175 7.37 -0.95 37.85
CA SER A 175 6.69 -0.52 39.08
C SER A 175 5.57 0.47 38.80
N TYR A 176 5.76 1.38 37.83
CA TYR A 176 4.76 2.36 37.45
C TYR A 176 3.53 1.71 36.82
N MET A 177 3.75 0.80 35.87
CA MET A 177 2.67 0.06 35.20
C MET A 177 1.88 -0.78 36.20
N VAL A 178 2.58 -1.44 37.15
CA VAL A 178 1.95 -2.24 38.21
C VAL A 178 1.11 -1.34 39.12
N ASN A 179 1.67 -0.24 39.63
CA ASN A 179 0.96 0.67 40.53
C ASN A 179 -0.28 1.28 39.86
N LEU A 180 -0.15 1.71 38.61
CA LEU A 180 -1.27 2.27 37.87
C LEU A 180 -2.36 1.22 37.65
N ASN A 181 -1.98 0.00 37.28
CA ASN A 181 -2.94 -1.09 37.13
C ASN A 181 -3.64 -1.44 38.46
N GLU A 182 -2.90 -1.49 39.58
CA GLU A 182 -3.47 -1.71 40.92
C GLU A 182 -4.45 -0.60 41.32
N GLU A 183 -4.12 0.66 41.03
CA GLU A 183 -5.00 1.81 41.29
C GLU A 183 -6.36 1.69 40.59
N TYR A 184 -6.37 1.12 39.39
CA TYR A 184 -7.59 0.85 38.62
C TYR A 184 -8.07 -0.60 38.75
N ASN A 185 -7.79 -1.25 39.89
CA ASN A 185 -8.28 -2.59 40.23
C ASN A 185 -7.96 -3.67 39.19
N GLY A 186 -6.80 -3.58 38.55
CA GLY A 186 -6.38 -4.52 37.54
C GLY A 186 -7.00 -4.26 36.16
N LEU A 187 -7.62 -3.11 35.89
CA LEU A 187 -8.31 -2.85 34.61
C LEU A 187 -7.42 -2.27 33.52
N ILE A 188 -6.11 -2.12 33.75
CA ILE A 188 -5.19 -1.56 32.77
C ILE A 188 -4.31 -2.66 32.18
N GLU A 189 -4.18 -2.64 30.87
CA GLU A 189 -3.23 -3.46 30.12
C GLU A 189 -2.30 -2.54 29.35
N PHE A 190 -1.00 -2.81 29.41
CA PHE A 190 0.01 -2.08 28.64
C PHE A 190 0.43 -2.93 27.46
N ASP A 191 0.31 -2.36 26.26
CA ASP A 191 0.78 -2.97 25.02
C ASP A 191 1.88 -2.10 24.40
N GLU A 192 2.91 -2.73 23.84
CA GLU A 192 3.87 -2.03 22.99
C GLU A 192 3.33 -1.96 21.56
N ARG A 193 3.33 -0.76 20.97
CA ARG A 193 2.95 -0.55 19.56
C ARG A 193 3.99 0.29 18.84
N PRO A 194 4.14 0.15 17.52
CA PRO A 194 4.95 1.07 16.74
C PRO A 194 4.51 2.53 16.96
N GLU A 195 5.47 3.47 16.94
CA GLU A 195 5.16 4.90 17.03
C GLU A 195 4.21 5.32 15.88
N ASN A 196 3.20 6.14 16.19
CA ASN A 196 2.34 6.75 15.19
C ASN A 196 3.10 7.84 14.43
N ILE A 197 3.86 7.44 13.41
CA ILE A 197 4.61 8.38 12.55
C ILE A 197 3.69 8.84 11.41
N PRO A 198 3.51 10.15 11.22
CA PRO A 198 2.76 10.68 10.06
C PRO A 198 3.35 10.14 8.75
N TYR A 199 2.47 9.70 7.86
CA TYR A 199 2.86 9.25 6.52
C TYR A 199 3.66 10.32 5.79
N LYS A 200 4.78 9.92 5.16
CA LYS A 200 5.69 10.86 4.48
C LYS A 200 5.44 10.87 2.98
N LEU A 201 4.91 11.95 2.41
CA LEU A 201 4.67 12.03 0.96
C LEU A 201 5.98 12.05 0.17
N ARG A 202 5.97 11.57 -1.08
CA ARG A 202 7.14 11.56 -1.99
C ARG A 202 7.70 12.95 -2.28
N THR A 203 6.92 14.00 -2.01
CA THR A 203 7.28 15.42 -2.15
C THR A 203 7.78 16.06 -0.86
N ASP A 204 7.63 15.42 0.30
CA ASP A 204 8.08 15.94 1.60
C ASP A 204 9.60 15.98 1.68
N ALA A 205 10.18 16.64 2.69
CA ALA A 205 11.63 16.66 2.88
C ALA A 205 12.14 15.36 3.54
N PHE A 206 13.03 14.64 2.86
CA PHE A 206 13.64 13.39 3.34
C PHE A 206 15.00 13.66 3.96
N THR A 207 15.33 12.94 5.02
CA THR A 207 16.64 13.02 5.67
C THR A 207 17.63 12.11 4.94
N GLU A 208 17.22 10.89 4.63
CA GLU A 208 17.95 9.93 3.81
C GLU A 208 17.51 10.04 2.34
N MET A 209 18.47 10.13 1.41
CA MET A 209 18.22 10.14 -0.03
C MET A 209 18.15 8.70 -0.56
N GLY A 210 17.22 8.46 -1.49
CA GLY A 210 16.87 7.13 -1.99
C GLY A 210 16.03 7.21 -3.26
N GLY A 211 15.44 6.08 -3.66
CA GLY A 211 14.63 5.96 -4.88
C GLY A 211 13.12 6.25 -4.67
N GLY A 212 12.44 6.69 -5.72
CA GLY A 212 11.00 6.89 -5.77
C GLY A 212 10.48 8.21 -5.20
N ILE A 213 11.37 9.11 -4.78
CA ILE A 213 10.99 10.42 -4.24
C ILE A 213 11.10 11.51 -5.31
N SER A 214 10.42 12.64 -5.10
CA SER A 214 10.46 13.77 -6.03
C SER A 214 11.75 14.56 -5.88
N ILE A 215 12.34 14.93 -7.02
CA ILE A 215 13.34 15.99 -7.14
C ILE A 215 12.80 17.09 -8.05
N LYS A 216 13.01 18.35 -7.64
CA LYS A 216 12.52 19.55 -8.35
C LYS A 216 11.00 19.59 -8.60
N GLY A 217 10.19 18.77 -7.91
CA GLY A 217 8.74 18.69 -8.12
C GLY A 217 8.30 18.20 -9.51
N THR A 218 9.24 17.74 -10.35
CA THR A 218 9.00 17.46 -11.77
C THR A 218 9.64 16.16 -12.24
N CYS A 219 10.50 15.56 -11.43
CA CYS A 219 11.13 14.27 -11.68
C CYS A 219 11.19 13.45 -10.39
N SER A 220 11.48 12.17 -10.56
CA SER A 220 11.67 11.18 -9.52
C SER A 220 13.13 10.73 -9.43
N THR A 221 13.48 10.02 -8.36
CA THR A 221 14.80 9.44 -8.17
C THR A 221 14.79 7.92 -8.38
N ALA A 222 15.92 7.37 -8.85
CA ALA A 222 16.10 5.94 -9.02
C ALA A 222 16.84 5.30 -7.84
N GLY A 223 17.71 6.06 -7.18
CA GLY A 223 18.52 5.59 -6.07
C GLY A 223 19.83 6.35 -5.98
N ILE A 224 20.80 5.76 -5.30
CA ILE A 224 22.10 6.35 -5.02
C ILE A 224 23.17 5.59 -5.78
N ALA A 225 24.07 6.32 -6.43
CA ALA A 225 25.29 5.79 -7.01
C ALA A 225 26.50 6.47 -6.37
N THR A 226 27.64 5.79 -6.37
CA THR A 226 28.90 6.32 -5.86
C THR A 226 29.99 6.14 -6.90
N LYS A 227 30.96 7.05 -6.87
CA LYS A 227 32.23 6.91 -7.58
C LYS A 227 33.31 7.57 -6.76
N ASP A 228 34.34 6.78 -6.47
CA ASP A 228 35.39 7.15 -5.53
C ASP A 228 34.73 7.53 -4.20
N THR A 229 34.86 8.80 -3.84
CA THR A 229 34.38 9.44 -2.63
C THR A 229 33.06 10.20 -2.84
N ARG A 230 32.64 10.44 -4.09
CA ARG A 230 31.45 11.23 -4.43
C ARG A 230 30.19 10.40 -4.49
N GLU A 231 29.09 11.00 -4.04
CA GLU A 231 27.77 10.38 -4.06
C GLU A 231 26.79 11.11 -4.98
N PHE A 232 25.98 10.33 -5.66
CA PHE A 232 25.08 10.81 -6.70
C PHE A 232 23.68 10.26 -6.47
N ILE A 233 22.67 11.12 -6.58
CA ILE A 233 21.32 10.66 -6.89
C ILE A 233 21.26 10.35 -8.38
N VAL A 234 20.76 9.15 -8.70
CA VAL A 234 20.45 8.75 -10.07
C VAL A 234 19.02 9.16 -10.39
N THR A 235 18.83 9.76 -11.57
CA THR A 235 17.52 10.15 -12.12
C THR A 235 17.55 10.04 -13.65
N ALA A 236 16.52 10.50 -14.35
CA ALA A 236 16.52 10.56 -15.81
C ALA A 236 17.41 11.71 -16.31
N GLY A 237 18.02 11.53 -17.47
CA GLY A 237 18.95 12.51 -18.04
C GLY A 237 18.25 13.81 -18.39
N HIS A 238 17.04 13.76 -18.94
CA HIS A 238 16.28 14.96 -19.29
C HIS A 238 15.82 15.81 -18.07
N CYS A 239 15.94 15.27 -16.86
CA CYS A 239 15.75 16.00 -15.61
C CYS A 239 16.94 16.89 -15.26
N ILE A 240 18.07 16.68 -15.96
CA ILE A 240 19.31 17.43 -15.83
C ILE A 240 19.44 18.36 -17.04
N ARG A 241 19.19 19.66 -16.84
CA ARG A 241 19.16 20.70 -17.87
C ARG A 241 20.27 21.76 -17.71
N ASP A 242 20.70 22.00 -16.47
CA ASP A 242 21.60 23.10 -16.12
C ASP A 242 22.67 22.58 -15.16
N ILE A 243 23.77 22.05 -15.71
CA ILE A 243 24.89 21.51 -14.93
C ILE A 243 25.43 22.57 -13.96
N GLY A 244 25.64 22.19 -12.71
CA GLY A 244 26.09 23.06 -11.62
C GLY A 244 24.95 23.72 -10.82
N SER A 245 23.72 23.76 -11.35
CA SER A 245 22.60 24.36 -10.61
C SER A 245 22.11 23.49 -9.45
N THR A 246 21.58 24.13 -8.42
CA THR A 246 21.08 23.49 -7.19
C THR A 246 19.85 22.62 -7.46
N VAL A 247 19.82 21.44 -6.83
CA VAL A 247 18.67 20.53 -6.84
C VAL A 247 18.03 20.53 -5.45
N TYR A 248 16.69 20.53 -5.44
CA TYR A 248 15.88 20.55 -4.22
C TYR A 248 14.99 19.31 -4.11
N GLN A 249 14.76 18.90 -2.87
CA GLN A 249 13.91 17.77 -2.44
C GLN A 249 13.12 18.26 -1.23
N GLY A 250 11.78 18.29 -1.33
CA GLY A 250 10.91 18.84 -0.28
C GLY A 250 11.29 20.25 0.17
N GLY A 251 11.68 21.12 -0.77
CA GLY A 251 12.13 22.49 -0.49
C GLY A 251 13.54 22.60 0.10
N THR A 252 14.22 21.49 0.40
CA THR A 252 15.59 21.48 0.92
C THR A 252 16.59 21.25 -0.21
N SER A 253 17.67 22.04 -0.27
CA SER A 253 18.79 21.79 -1.19
C SER A 253 19.45 20.45 -0.85
N ILE A 254 19.71 19.61 -1.85
CA ILE A 254 20.35 18.29 -1.67
C ILE A 254 21.69 18.17 -2.37
N GLY A 255 21.94 19.00 -3.38
CA GLY A 255 23.03 18.78 -4.30
C GLY A 255 23.00 19.70 -5.50
N THR A 256 23.82 19.39 -6.50
CA THR A 256 23.87 20.08 -7.79
C THR A 256 23.74 19.11 -8.95
N GLN A 257 23.16 19.59 -10.04
CA GLN A 257 23.14 18.86 -11.31
C GLN A 257 24.56 18.59 -11.78
N HIS A 258 24.93 17.32 -11.99
CA HIS A 258 26.32 16.95 -12.27
C HIS A 258 26.56 16.50 -13.70
N LEU A 259 25.80 15.51 -14.18
CA LEU A 259 25.98 14.93 -15.51
C LEU A 259 24.63 14.46 -16.09
N SER A 260 24.52 14.48 -17.41
CA SER A 260 23.37 13.96 -18.16
C SER A 260 23.85 13.11 -19.31
N GLY A 261 23.24 11.93 -19.48
CA GLY A 261 23.38 11.11 -20.68
C GLY A 261 22.42 11.49 -21.81
N TYR A 262 21.49 12.42 -21.53
CA TYR A 262 20.44 12.81 -22.46
C TYR A 262 21.03 13.42 -23.72
N LYS A 263 20.59 12.93 -24.89
CA LYS A 263 21.04 13.31 -26.25
C LYS A 263 22.49 12.92 -26.60
N ASP A 264 23.45 13.09 -25.71
CA ASP A 264 24.88 12.94 -26.05
C ASP A 264 25.37 11.48 -26.02
N ASN A 265 24.73 10.60 -25.24
CA ASN A 265 25.21 9.22 -25.01
C ASN A 265 24.15 8.14 -25.26
N GLY A 266 23.03 8.49 -25.90
CA GLY A 266 21.96 7.54 -26.24
C GLY A 266 21.29 6.87 -25.03
N THR A 267 21.43 7.44 -23.82
CA THR A 267 20.76 6.96 -22.61
C THR A 267 20.03 8.11 -21.92
N ASP A 268 18.90 7.84 -21.27
CA ASP A 268 18.19 8.86 -20.51
C ASP A 268 18.43 8.65 -19.00
N VAL A 269 19.67 8.87 -18.57
CA VAL A 269 20.09 8.83 -17.16
C VAL A 269 20.89 10.08 -16.81
N GLY A 270 20.66 10.61 -15.62
CA GLY A 270 21.30 11.79 -15.09
C GLY A 270 21.79 11.58 -13.66
N LEU A 271 22.80 12.36 -13.28
CA LEU A 271 23.43 12.33 -11.97
C LEU A 271 23.32 13.70 -11.32
N VAL A 272 22.85 13.71 -10.07
CA VAL A 272 22.89 14.87 -9.17
C VAL A 272 23.95 14.59 -8.11
N LEU A 273 25.00 15.40 -8.06
CA LEU A 273 26.03 15.30 -7.02
C LEU A 273 25.43 15.76 -5.69
N LEU A 274 25.47 14.90 -4.68
CA LEU A 274 25.03 15.24 -3.33
C LEU A 274 26.07 16.15 -2.66
N THR A 275 25.62 17.25 -2.07
CA THR A 275 26.53 18.22 -1.41
C THR A 275 26.06 18.65 -0.02
N ASN A 276 24.84 18.28 0.39
CA ASN A 276 24.29 18.69 1.67
C ASN A 276 24.66 17.70 2.80
N LYS A 277 25.56 18.11 3.70
CA LYS A 277 26.02 17.35 4.89
C LYS A 277 24.91 16.97 5.88
N ASN A 278 23.76 17.63 5.83
CA ASN A 278 22.61 17.29 6.68
C ASN A 278 21.77 16.15 6.10
N LYS A 279 22.09 15.69 4.90
CA LYS A 279 21.45 14.54 4.28
C LYS A 279 22.26 13.27 4.52
N LYS A 280 21.52 12.17 4.63
CA LYS A 280 22.05 10.82 4.62
C LYS A 280 21.76 10.18 3.27
N TYR A 281 22.40 9.06 2.97
CA TYR A 281 22.10 8.25 1.80
C TYR A 281 22.20 6.77 2.15
N GLY A 282 21.43 5.97 1.42
CA GLY A 282 21.40 4.52 1.56
C GLY A 282 20.85 3.85 0.32
N ASN A 283 20.62 2.55 0.41
CA ASN A 283 20.10 1.72 -0.68
C ASN A 283 18.57 1.59 -0.63
N LYS A 284 17.87 2.60 -0.12
CA LYS A 284 16.43 2.54 0.12
C LYS A 284 15.62 3.18 -1.01
N TYR A 285 14.38 2.73 -1.16
CA TYR A 285 13.42 3.32 -2.06
C TYR A 285 12.00 3.13 -1.56
N TYR A 286 11.10 3.96 -2.07
CA TYR A 286 9.69 3.97 -1.73
C TYR A 286 8.95 2.88 -2.52
N TYR A 287 8.30 1.92 -1.88
CA TYR A 287 7.65 0.76 -2.50
C TYR A 287 6.13 0.80 -2.37
N ASN A 288 5.60 1.37 -1.30
CA ASN A 288 4.16 1.56 -1.12
C ASN A 288 3.73 2.97 -1.58
N PRO A 289 2.45 3.19 -1.91
CA PRO A 289 1.93 4.53 -2.19
C PRO A 289 2.02 5.44 -0.95
N VAL A 290 2.07 4.86 0.24
CA VAL A 290 2.20 5.54 1.52
C VAL A 290 3.10 4.70 2.43
N ALA A 291 4.15 5.29 3.01
CA ALA A 291 4.99 4.63 4.02
C ALA A 291 4.89 5.37 5.35
N ASN A 292 4.85 4.59 6.43
CA ASN A 292 4.88 5.06 7.82
C ASN A 292 6.22 5.69 8.22
N ALA A 293 7.24 5.64 7.36
CA ALA A 293 8.61 6.09 7.63
C ALA A 293 9.25 6.71 6.38
N GLU A 294 10.55 7.04 6.43
CA GLU A 294 11.25 7.58 5.25
C GLU A 294 11.22 6.62 4.06
N TYR A 295 11.49 5.33 4.25
CA TYR A 295 11.38 4.33 3.18
C TYR A 295 10.94 2.99 3.75
N ASP A 296 10.41 2.13 2.90
CA ASP A 296 9.81 0.83 3.24
C ASP A 296 10.45 -0.34 2.47
N LYS A 297 11.43 -0.07 1.60
CA LYS A 297 12.18 -1.11 0.89
C LYS A 297 13.62 -0.71 0.60
N SER A 298 14.46 -1.72 0.36
CA SER A 298 15.85 -1.55 -0.06
C SER A 298 16.19 -2.43 -1.25
N TYR A 299 17.20 -2.01 -2.01
CA TYR A 299 17.76 -2.76 -3.13
C TYR A 299 19.19 -3.20 -2.80
N THR A 300 19.55 -4.40 -3.22
CA THR A 300 20.85 -5.01 -2.89
C THR A 300 21.71 -5.26 -4.13
N GLN A 301 21.13 -5.11 -5.32
CA GLN A 301 21.85 -5.33 -6.57
C GLN A 301 21.14 -4.69 -7.77
N THR A 302 21.89 -4.57 -8.87
CA THR A 302 21.37 -4.30 -10.20
C THR A 302 21.12 -5.60 -10.97
N SER A 303 20.20 -5.56 -11.93
CA SER A 303 19.83 -6.69 -12.77
C SER A 303 19.44 -6.20 -14.17
N THR A 304 19.25 -7.15 -15.08
CA THR A 304 18.57 -6.90 -16.36
C THR A 304 17.10 -7.33 -16.28
N ALA A 305 16.33 -6.95 -17.30
CA ALA A 305 15.01 -7.51 -17.56
C ALA A 305 15.03 -8.55 -18.68
N LEU A 306 14.04 -9.43 -18.70
CA LEU A 306 13.70 -10.34 -19.79
C LEU A 306 12.41 -9.89 -20.50
N VAL A 307 12.27 -10.22 -21.77
CA VAL A 307 10.99 -10.06 -22.49
C VAL A 307 9.91 -10.89 -21.79
N GLY A 308 8.72 -10.31 -21.63
CA GLY A 308 7.60 -10.90 -20.89
C GLY A 308 7.69 -10.75 -19.37
N GLN A 309 8.81 -10.28 -18.82
CA GLN A 309 8.95 -10.09 -17.38
C GLN A 309 8.05 -8.95 -16.90
N LEU A 310 7.37 -9.18 -15.77
CA LEU A 310 6.68 -8.11 -15.04
C LEU A 310 7.72 -7.27 -14.28
N ILE A 311 7.76 -5.97 -14.57
CA ILE A 311 8.60 -5.01 -13.88
C ILE A 311 7.74 -3.89 -13.31
N CYS A 312 8.16 -3.35 -12.18
CA CYS A 312 7.48 -2.27 -11.50
C CYS A 312 8.36 -1.04 -11.48
N LYS A 313 7.74 0.14 -11.43
CA LYS A 313 8.43 1.39 -11.13
C LYS A 313 7.84 2.05 -9.92
N SER A 314 8.62 2.95 -9.30
CA SER A 314 8.15 3.79 -8.21
C SER A 314 8.51 5.24 -8.46
N GLY A 315 7.51 6.09 -8.69
CA GLY A 315 7.66 7.49 -9.04
C GLY A 315 6.70 8.41 -8.30
N MET A 316 6.92 9.72 -8.37
CA MET A 316 6.15 10.72 -7.61
C MET A 316 4.70 10.86 -8.06
N SER A 317 4.38 10.57 -9.32
CA SER A 317 3.07 10.94 -9.90
C SER A 317 2.08 9.78 -9.89
N THR A 318 2.57 8.56 -10.13
CA THR A 318 1.72 7.36 -10.17
C THR A 318 2.07 6.34 -9.10
N ASN A 319 2.90 6.71 -8.12
CA ASN A 319 3.39 5.80 -7.07
C ASN A 319 4.03 4.55 -7.68
N VAL A 320 3.61 3.37 -7.22
CA VAL A 320 4.09 2.09 -7.71
C VAL A 320 3.14 1.48 -8.72
N THR A 321 3.68 1.20 -9.89
CA THR A 321 2.94 0.76 -11.07
C THR A 321 3.76 -0.29 -11.81
N CYS A 322 3.11 -1.35 -12.28
CA CYS A 322 3.77 -2.48 -12.93
C CYS A 322 3.21 -2.73 -14.33
N ALA A 323 4.07 -3.28 -15.19
CA ALA A 323 3.79 -3.58 -16.59
C ALA A 323 4.74 -4.66 -17.14
N ASN A 324 4.37 -5.27 -18.27
CA ASN A 324 5.14 -6.34 -18.89
C ASN A 324 6.14 -5.79 -19.88
N VAL A 325 7.37 -6.29 -19.82
CA VAL A 325 8.43 -5.97 -20.78
C VAL A 325 8.08 -6.53 -22.15
N GLN A 326 8.06 -5.68 -23.17
CA GLN A 326 7.82 -6.07 -24.56
C GLN A 326 9.13 -6.27 -25.33
N SER A 327 10.12 -5.42 -25.07
CA SER A 327 11.44 -5.54 -25.65
C SER A 327 12.49 -5.02 -24.68
N THR A 328 13.66 -5.65 -24.70
CA THR A 328 14.83 -5.21 -23.93
C THR A 328 15.83 -4.45 -24.80
N SER A 329 15.57 -4.25 -26.08
CA SER A 329 16.46 -3.53 -27.01
C SER A 329 15.69 -2.55 -27.89
N GLY A 330 14.58 -2.03 -27.37
CA GLY A 330 13.72 -1.10 -28.10
C GLY A 330 14.39 0.24 -28.36
N SER A 331 13.84 0.95 -29.33
CA SER A 331 14.15 2.34 -29.62
C SER A 331 12.91 3.21 -29.40
N VAL A 332 13.12 4.46 -29.02
CA VAL A 332 12.05 5.43 -28.81
C VAL A 332 12.49 6.80 -29.27
N ASP A 333 11.63 7.45 -30.03
CA ASP A 333 11.81 8.84 -30.45
C ASP A 333 11.13 9.77 -29.47
N TYR A 334 11.90 10.69 -28.92
CA TYR A 334 11.38 11.80 -28.14
C TYR A 334 11.39 13.06 -28.97
N LYS A 335 10.40 13.92 -28.70
CA LYS A 335 10.26 15.24 -29.30
C LYS A 335 10.47 16.31 -28.24
N GLU A 336 11.37 17.24 -28.50
CA GLU A 336 11.51 18.46 -27.71
C GLU A 336 11.44 19.66 -28.65
N GLY A 337 10.37 20.47 -28.51
CA GLY A 337 10.07 21.52 -29.47
C GLY A 337 9.85 20.96 -30.87
N THR A 338 10.70 21.34 -31.82
CA THR A 338 10.67 20.86 -33.22
C THR A 338 11.69 19.75 -33.50
N THR A 339 12.52 19.39 -32.53
CA THR A 339 13.63 18.43 -32.71
C THR A 339 13.24 17.05 -32.22
N TYR A 340 13.57 16.02 -33.00
CA TYR A 340 13.46 14.62 -32.61
C TYR A 340 14.83 14.03 -32.30
N PHE A 341 14.90 13.12 -31.33
CA PHE A 341 16.08 12.32 -31.04
C PHE A 341 15.66 10.94 -30.56
N THR A 342 16.46 9.95 -30.93
CA THR A 342 16.18 8.54 -30.69
C THR A 342 17.06 7.99 -29.57
N PHE A 343 16.44 7.39 -28.56
CA PHE A 343 17.15 6.48 -27.66
C PHE A 343 17.10 5.07 -28.22
N THR A 344 18.19 4.34 -28.08
CA THR A 344 18.29 2.94 -28.50
C THR A 344 18.64 2.07 -27.30
N ASN A 345 18.47 0.75 -27.43
CA ASN A 345 18.80 -0.21 -26.37
C ASN A 345 18.01 0.01 -25.06
N MET A 346 16.78 0.53 -25.18
CA MET A 346 15.86 0.77 -24.08
C MET A 346 15.05 -0.48 -23.76
N ILE A 347 14.58 -0.59 -22.52
CA ILE A 347 13.50 -1.51 -22.18
C ILE A 347 12.18 -0.81 -22.53
N THR A 348 11.35 -1.48 -23.32
CA THR A 348 9.98 -1.05 -23.61
C THR A 348 9.03 -1.92 -22.82
N ILE A 349 8.01 -1.30 -22.23
CA ILE A 349 6.97 -1.98 -21.47
C ILE A 349 5.60 -1.64 -22.06
N TYR A 350 4.67 -2.56 -21.87
CA TYR A 350 3.26 -2.39 -22.23
C TYR A 350 2.35 -2.71 -21.05
N LYS A 351 1.36 -1.85 -20.84
CA LYS A 351 0.31 -2.00 -19.85
C LYS A 351 -1.05 -1.79 -20.52
N GLN A 352 -1.82 -2.87 -20.62
CA GLN A 352 -3.19 -2.79 -21.09
C GLN A 352 -4.00 -1.85 -20.19
N GLY A 353 -4.78 -0.96 -20.79
CA GLY A 353 -5.56 0.06 -20.07
C GLY A 353 -4.74 1.28 -19.61
N GLY A 354 -3.44 1.32 -19.86
CA GLY A 354 -2.57 2.45 -19.50
C GLY A 354 -2.31 2.59 -18.01
N GLY A 355 -1.93 3.81 -17.61
CA GLY A 355 -1.65 4.16 -16.22
C GLY A 355 -0.30 3.67 -15.68
N TYR A 356 0.62 3.18 -16.53
CA TYR A 356 1.94 2.80 -16.06
C TYR A 356 2.74 4.02 -15.59
N SER A 357 2.64 5.15 -16.28
CA SER A 357 3.46 6.33 -16.01
C SER A 357 2.75 7.62 -16.40
N LYS A 358 3.07 8.71 -15.70
CA LYS A 358 2.69 10.08 -16.06
C LYS A 358 3.90 11.02 -15.94
N GLY A 359 3.76 12.24 -16.46
CA GLY A 359 4.75 13.30 -16.22
C GLY A 359 5.05 13.44 -14.72
N GLY A 360 6.33 13.56 -14.37
CA GLY A 360 6.82 13.49 -12.98
C GLY A 360 7.46 12.15 -12.60
N ASP A 361 7.04 11.04 -13.21
CA ASP A 361 7.66 9.72 -12.95
C ASP A 361 9.03 9.57 -13.61
N SER A 362 9.42 10.49 -14.49
CA SER A 362 10.76 10.54 -15.09
C SER A 362 11.85 10.44 -14.03
N GLY A 363 12.75 9.48 -14.16
CA GLY A 363 13.80 9.22 -13.18
C GLY A 363 13.41 8.22 -12.10
N ALA A 364 12.18 7.71 -12.09
CA ALA A 364 11.72 6.70 -11.14
C ALA A 364 12.58 5.44 -11.19
N ILE A 365 12.78 4.83 -10.02
CA ILE A 365 13.37 3.51 -9.90
C ILE A 365 12.49 2.48 -10.60
N VAL A 366 13.11 1.60 -11.39
CA VAL A 366 12.45 0.44 -12.02
C VAL A 366 13.10 -0.83 -11.48
N PHE A 367 12.29 -1.76 -10.99
CA PHE A 367 12.74 -2.97 -10.29
C PHE A 367 11.94 -4.21 -10.72
N SER A 368 12.49 -5.39 -10.46
CA SER A 368 11.82 -6.67 -10.75
C SER A 368 10.63 -6.87 -9.81
N ALA A 369 9.43 -7.14 -10.35
CA ALA A 369 8.27 -7.42 -9.51
C ALA A 369 8.47 -8.68 -8.65
N GLN A 370 9.17 -9.69 -9.19
CA GLN A 370 9.47 -10.94 -8.50
C GLN A 370 10.54 -10.77 -7.41
N ASN A 371 11.55 -9.93 -7.68
CA ASN A 371 12.70 -9.71 -6.79
C ASN A 371 12.90 -8.21 -6.63
N SER A 372 12.09 -7.60 -5.76
CA SER A 372 12.01 -6.14 -5.63
C SER A 372 13.33 -5.47 -5.21
N ASN A 373 14.27 -6.23 -4.64
CA ASN A 373 15.61 -5.77 -4.31
C ASN A 373 16.55 -5.65 -5.53
N HIS A 374 16.10 -6.00 -6.74
CA HIS A 374 16.88 -5.91 -7.98
C HIS A 374 16.43 -4.71 -8.81
N ILE A 375 17.32 -3.72 -8.96
CA ILE A 375 17.09 -2.57 -9.82
C ILE A 375 17.38 -2.95 -11.27
N ILE A 376 16.42 -2.68 -12.14
CA ILE A 376 16.49 -2.93 -13.58
C ILE A 376 16.89 -1.66 -14.33
N GLY A 377 16.39 -0.50 -13.89
CA GLY A 377 16.52 0.71 -14.69
C GLY A 377 16.01 1.99 -14.05
N VAL A 378 16.05 3.02 -14.88
CA VAL A 378 15.53 4.35 -14.62
C VAL A 378 14.40 4.60 -15.60
N HIS A 379 13.22 4.98 -15.12
CA HIS A 379 12.10 5.30 -16.00
C HIS A 379 12.42 6.57 -16.79
N SER A 380 12.28 6.51 -18.11
CA SER A 380 12.57 7.62 -19.03
C SER A 380 11.29 8.35 -19.42
N GLY A 381 10.21 7.63 -19.72
CA GLY A 381 8.91 8.22 -20.01
C GLY A 381 7.93 7.21 -20.55
N GLY A 382 6.81 7.71 -21.09
CA GLY A 382 5.77 6.87 -21.69
C GLY A 382 4.98 7.63 -22.73
N ASN A 383 4.05 6.96 -23.39
CA ASN A 383 3.15 7.63 -24.33
C ASN A 383 2.26 8.65 -23.61
N ILE A 384 2.00 9.76 -24.29
CA ILE A 384 0.94 10.68 -23.92
C ILE A 384 -0.42 10.08 -24.28
N GLU A 385 -1.46 10.56 -23.62
CA GLU A 385 -2.84 10.16 -23.90
C GLU A 385 -3.29 10.65 -25.28
N THR A 386 -3.99 9.79 -26.00
CA THR A 386 -4.70 10.08 -27.25
C THR A 386 -6.08 9.44 -27.21
N ASP A 387 -6.95 9.81 -28.16
CA ASP A 387 -8.33 9.29 -28.26
C ASP A 387 -8.43 7.75 -28.32
N THR A 388 -7.34 7.08 -28.69
CA THR A 388 -7.28 5.61 -28.86
C THR A 388 -6.26 4.94 -27.96
N MET A 389 -5.50 5.70 -27.17
CA MET A 389 -4.42 5.15 -26.34
C MET A 389 -4.28 5.95 -25.03
N PRO A 390 -4.69 5.38 -23.89
CA PRO A 390 -4.49 6.00 -22.58
C PRO A 390 -3.01 6.28 -22.29
N SER A 391 -2.73 7.33 -21.51
CA SER A 391 -1.36 7.65 -21.08
C SER A 391 -0.73 6.48 -20.31
N GLY A 392 0.56 6.24 -20.54
CA GLY A 392 1.28 5.15 -19.90
C GLY A 392 0.80 3.74 -20.31
N THR A 393 0.25 3.60 -21.52
CA THR A 393 0.07 2.29 -22.16
C THR A 393 1.42 1.71 -22.56
N TRP A 394 2.31 2.55 -23.10
CA TRP A 394 3.70 2.27 -23.36
C TRP A 394 4.59 3.04 -22.41
N GLY A 395 5.66 2.40 -21.96
CA GLY A 395 6.70 3.03 -21.15
C GLY A 395 8.09 2.64 -21.62
N TYR A 396 9.05 3.46 -21.25
CA TYR A 396 10.44 3.35 -21.66
C TYR A 396 11.34 3.46 -20.44
N THR A 397 12.32 2.56 -20.37
CA THR A 397 13.24 2.45 -19.24
C THR A 397 14.68 2.37 -19.73
N SER A 398 15.52 3.28 -19.25
CA SER A 398 16.97 3.22 -19.41
C SER A 398 17.51 2.08 -18.55
N LYS A 399 18.30 1.18 -19.14
CA LYS A 399 18.91 0.05 -18.42
C LYS A 399 19.96 0.55 -17.43
N ILE A 400 19.85 0.15 -16.16
CA ILE A 400 20.70 0.73 -15.11
C ILE A 400 22.19 0.45 -15.37
N ILE A 401 22.57 -0.79 -15.69
CA ILE A 401 23.98 -1.20 -15.82
C ILE A 401 24.72 -0.42 -16.94
N PRO A 402 24.30 -0.48 -18.22
CA PRO A 402 25.03 0.22 -19.28
C PRO A 402 24.93 1.75 -19.15
N SER A 403 23.82 2.29 -18.61
CA SER A 403 23.69 3.73 -18.44
C SER A 403 24.65 4.31 -17.40
N LEU A 404 24.88 3.63 -16.26
CA LEU A 404 25.80 4.13 -15.25
C LEU A 404 27.26 4.09 -15.71
N VAL A 405 27.63 3.12 -16.55
CA VAL A 405 28.93 3.08 -17.22
C VAL A 405 29.10 4.28 -18.13
N ASN A 406 28.10 4.57 -18.97
CA ASN A 406 28.19 5.62 -19.99
C ASN A 406 28.11 7.05 -19.44
N VAL A 407 27.28 7.30 -18.42
CA VAL A 407 27.03 8.68 -17.93
C VAL A 407 28.14 9.19 -17.01
N GLY A 408 28.79 8.30 -16.25
CA GLY A 408 29.83 8.75 -15.32
C GLY A 408 30.77 7.66 -14.78
N ALA A 409 30.63 6.41 -15.26
CA ALA A 409 31.29 5.24 -14.69
C ALA A 409 31.09 5.16 -13.16
N VAL A 410 29.82 5.30 -12.73
CA VAL A 410 29.41 5.20 -11.32
C VAL A 410 28.82 3.82 -11.03
N THR A 411 28.75 3.42 -9.76
CA THR A 411 28.12 2.15 -9.34
C THR A 411 26.98 2.42 -8.37
N MET A 412 25.88 1.68 -8.46
CA MET A 412 24.79 1.79 -7.47
C MET A 412 25.31 1.47 -6.06
N TYR A 413 24.90 2.26 -5.08
CA TYR A 413 25.18 2.01 -3.68
C TYR A 413 24.23 0.94 -3.15
N THR A 414 24.72 -0.30 -3.03
CA THR A 414 23.89 -1.46 -2.65
C THR A 414 24.04 -1.88 -1.19
N SER A 415 24.90 -1.19 -0.42
CA SER A 415 25.09 -1.46 1.01
C SER A 415 23.90 -0.98 1.83
N SER A 416 23.53 -1.76 2.84
CA SER A 416 22.52 -1.37 3.84
C SER A 416 23.04 -0.33 4.85
N THR A 417 24.34 -0.03 4.85
CA THR A 417 24.92 0.98 5.73
C THR A 417 24.47 2.38 5.29
N VAL A 418 23.75 3.08 6.16
CA VAL A 418 23.40 4.49 5.94
C VAL A 418 24.61 5.37 6.24
N LYS A 419 24.91 6.30 5.35
CA LYS A 419 26.03 7.25 5.50
C LYS A 419 25.55 8.68 5.42
N THR A 420 26.29 9.60 6.04
CA THR A 420 26.09 11.04 5.86
C THR A 420 26.79 11.47 4.58
N VAL A 421 26.18 12.40 3.82
CA VAL A 421 26.79 12.99 2.62
C VAL A 421 28.06 13.75 3.00
N ASP A 422 29.15 13.51 2.25
CA ASP A 422 30.39 14.26 2.39
C ASP A 422 30.73 15.04 1.11
N PRO A 423 30.50 16.36 1.06
CA PRO A 423 30.77 17.19 -0.12
C PRO A 423 32.24 17.43 -0.39
N ASN A 424 33.14 17.10 0.54
CA ASN A 424 34.58 17.35 0.43
C ASN A 424 35.35 16.16 -0.13
N ASN A 425 34.61 15.13 -0.50
CA ASN A 425 35.11 13.80 -0.80
C ASN A 425 35.20 13.63 -2.32
#